data_AF-A0AAW9K377-F1
#
_entry.id   AF-A0AAW9K377-F1
#
_cell.length_a   1.000
_cell.length_b   1.000
_cell.length_c   1.000
_cell.angle_alpha   90.00
_cell.angle_beta   90.00
_cell.angle_gamma   90.00
#
_symmetry.space_group_name_H-M   'P 1'
#
loop_
_entity.id
_entity.type
_entity.pdbx_description
1 polymer ?
#
loop_
_entity_poly.entity_id
_entity_poly.type
_entity_poly.pdbx_seq_one_letter_code
_entity_poly.pdbx_strand_id
1 'polypeptide(L)'
;DKDGNVLSDTDNENLENHLNREEVIAAFKNDEASSTRYSSTQGTNVVYYATKINDSMIIRASLPLYTIRVFSEDYIKYYIIVIIFVVLLSLGLSLKLIRAIIYPVKELEIATNKIANGDYSRRVNIYTNDEIGSLASTFNNMADQLQSKINDSLDKRNKLEAILESMESGVIAIDNKQKVMMINPYAKNLFGITKDIIGENISEYIIDYD
;
A
#
# COMPACT_ATOMS: atom_id res chain seq x y z
N ASP A 1 12.05 56.53 37.32
CA ASP A 1 11.17 56.91 38.46
C ASP A 1 9.83 57.40 37.90
N LYS A 2 8.96 57.98 38.74
CA LYS A 2 7.66 58.55 38.32
C LYS A 2 7.77 59.75 37.39
N ASP A 3 8.91 60.43 37.38
CA ASP A 3 9.19 61.58 36.53
C ASP A 3 9.83 61.17 35.19
N GLY A 4 10.02 59.86 34.97
CA GLY A 4 10.60 59.28 33.77
C GLY A 4 12.12 59.31 33.71
N ASN A 5 12.80 59.71 34.79
CA ASN A 5 14.25 59.65 34.85
C ASN A 5 14.70 58.20 35.04
N VAL A 6 15.70 57.79 34.27
CA VAL A 6 16.30 56.47 34.42
C VAL A 6 17.29 56.54 35.57
N LEU A 7 17.09 55.71 36.59
CA LEU A 7 17.96 55.67 37.78
C LEU A 7 19.19 54.79 37.55
N SER A 8 19.06 53.76 36.72
CA SER A 8 20.13 52.85 36.31
C SER A 8 19.73 52.15 35.01
N ASP A 9 20.68 52.01 34.09
CA ASP A 9 20.56 51.20 32.87
C ASP A 9 21.81 50.32 32.78
N THR A 10 21.67 49.10 32.27
CA THR A 10 22.78 48.14 32.15
C THR A 10 23.69 48.46 30.98
N ASP A 11 23.17 49.08 29.91
CA ASP A 11 23.86 49.18 28.62
C ASP A 11 24.13 50.62 28.15
N ASN A 12 23.66 51.65 28.87
CA ASN A 12 23.73 53.03 28.37
C ASN A 12 24.01 54.06 29.47
N GLU A 13 24.94 54.98 29.20
CA GLU A 13 25.26 56.13 30.07
C GLU A 13 24.41 57.37 29.74
N ASN A 14 23.78 57.43 28.56
CA ASN A 14 22.98 58.57 28.13
C ASN A 14 21.47 58.29 28.33
N LEU A 15 20.95 58.81 29.44
CA LEU A 15 19.65 58.46 29.99
C LEU A 15 18.58 59.46 29.53
N GLU A 16 18.04 59.26 28.34
CA GLU A 16 16.85 59.99 27.88
C GLU A 16 15.68 59.75 28.84
N ASN A 17 14.84 60.78 29.03
CA ASN A 17 13.62 60.62 29.80
C ASN A 17 12.67 59.60 29.14
N HIS A 18 12.09 58.72 29.95
CA HIS A 18 11.27 57.59 29.53
C HIS A 18 9.79 57.71 29.94
N LEU A 19 9.34 58.88 30.39
CA LEU A 19 7.97 59.09 30.84
C LEU A 19 6.93 58.80 29.75
N ASN A 20 7.27 59.10 28.50
CA ASN A 20 6.36 58.95 27.35
C ASN A 20 6.35 57.54 26.74
N ARG A 21 7.05 56.58 27.35
CA ARG A 21 7.19 55.22 26.82
C ARG A 21 5.93 54.42 27.21
N GLU A 22 5.29 53.77 26.25
CA GLU A 22 4.01 53.08 26.45
C GLU A 22 4.07 52.04 27.59
N GLU A 23 5.14 51.26 27.64
CA GLU A 23 5.35 50.26 28.70
C GLU A 23 5.52 50.90 30.08
N VAL A 24 6.08 52.12 30.16
CA VAL A 24 6.32 52.84 31.41
C VAL A 24 5.00 53.40 31.95
N ILE A 25 4.22 54.07 31.08
CA ILE A 25 2.91 54.63 31.43
C ILE A 25 1.97 53.52 31.89
N ALA A 26 1.92 52.41 31.14
CA ALA A 26 1.03 51.30 31.42
C ALA A 26 1.45 50.54 32.70
N ALA A 27 2.75 50.35 32.95
CA ALA A 27 3.22 49.67 34.17
C ALA A 27 2.93 50.47 35.45
N PHE A 28 2.99 51.81 35.42
CA PHE A 28 2.59 52.62 36.58
C PHE A 28 1.09 52.50 36.90
N LYS A 29 0.25 52.21 35.90
CA LYS A 29 -1.20 52.09 36.03
C LYS A 29 -1.67 50.67 36.38
N ASN A 30 -1.06 49.65 35.78
CA ASN A 30 -1.53 48.27 35.79
C ASN A 30 -0.56 47.31 36.50
N ASP A 31 0.41 47.83 37.26
CA ASP A 31 1.53 47.13 37.90
C ASP A 31 2.52 46.44 36.95
N GLU A 32 2.09 46.04 35.76
CA GLU A 32 2.95 45.52 34.70
C GLU A 32 2.45 45.89 33.31
N ALA A 33 3.37 45.98 32.36
CA ALA A 33 3.06 46.20 30.95
C ALA A 33 4.18 45.74 30.03
N SER A 34 3.82 45.49 28.77
CA SER A 34 4.80 45.24 27.72
C SER A 34 4.49 46.07 26.48
N SER A 35 5.54 46.41 25.73
CA SER A 35 5.43 47.07 24.43
C SER A 35 6.47 46.48 23.47
N THR A 36 6.16 46.43 22.18
CA THR A 36 7.12 46.06 21.14
C THR A 36 7.34 47.24 20.23
N ARG A 37 8.61 47.63 20.06
CA ARG A 37 8.97 48.82 19.30
C ARG A 37 10.41 48.77 18.84
N TYR A 38 10.71 49.58 17.83
CA TYR A 38 12.07 49.79 17.39
C TYR A 38 12.88 50.51 18.48
N SER A 39 14.03 49.95 18.84
CA SER A 39 15.01 50.57 19.73
C SER A 39 16.09 51.21 18.88
N SER A 40 16.22 52.54 18.94
CA SER A 40 17.26 53.29 18.23
C SER A 40 18.66 53.01 18.77
N THR A 41 18.80 52.70 20.07
CA THR A 41 20.08 52.36 20.69
C THR A 41 20.54 50.95 20.33
N GLN A 42 19.61 50.01 20.14
CA GLN A 42 19.93 48.62 19.78
C GLN A 42 19.73 48.30 18.28
N GLY A 43 19.25 49.27 17.50
CA GLY A 43 19.05 49.14 16.05
C GLY A 43 18.05 48.07 15.60
N THR A 44 17.17 47.59 16.49
CA THR A 44 16.28 46.46 16.24
C THR A 44 14.95 46.60 16.98
N ASN A 45 13.96 45.79 16.60
CA ASN A 45 12.73 45.70 17.38
C ASN A 45 13.01 44.98 18.70
N VAL A 46 12.58 45.58 19.79
CA VAL A 46 12.79 45.11 21.16
C VAL A 46 11.43 44.94 21.83
N VAL A 47 11.26 43.85 22.55
CA VAL A 47 10.16 43.69 23.51
C VAL A 47 10.62 44.31 24.82
N TYR A 48 9.95 45.36 25.25
CA TYR A 48 10.14 45.94 26.57
C TYR A 48 9.08 45.37 27.50
N TYR A 49 9.52 44.88 28.65
CA TYR A 49 8.64 44.48 29.76
C TYR A 49 8.94 45.38 30.95
N ALA A 50 7.92 46.00 31.52
CA ALA A 50 8.04 46.86 32.69
C ALA A 50 7.17 46.35 33.82
N THR A 51 7.71 46.33 35.04
CA THR A 51 6.99 45.98 36.26
C THR A 51 7.20 47.05 37.32
N LYS A 52 6.14 47.39 38.03
CA LYS A 52 6.14 48.39 39.09
C LYS A 52 6.70 47.77 40.37
N ILE A 53 7.76 48.37 40.91
CA ILE A 53 8.32 47.98 42.22
C ILE A 53 7.51 48.65 43.33
N ASN A 54 7.24 49.94 43.18
CA ASN A 54 6.51 50.76 44.14
C ASN A 54 5.85 51.93 43.40
N ASP A 55 5.10 52.77 44.12
CA ASP A 55 4.40 53.90 43.50
C ASP A 55 5.30 54.86 42.73
N SER A 56 6.61 54.89 42.99
CA SER A 56 7.60 55.80 42.39
C SER A 56 8.59 55.17 41.41
N MET A 57 8.65 53.83 41.31
CA MET A 57 9.70 53.14 40.56
C MET A 57 9.17 51.92 39.82
N ILE A 58 9.72 51.71 38.63
CA ILE A 58 9.53 50.51 37.81
C ILE A 58 10.90 49.91 37.45
N ILE A 59 10.92 48.61 37.20
CA ILE A 59 12.02 47.91 36.52
C ILE A 59 11.56 47.63 35.10
N ARG A 60 12.45 47.88 34.12
CA ARG A 60 12.23 47.54 32.72
C ARG A 60 13.29 46.55 32.27
N ALA A 61 12.87 45.49 31.60
CA ALA A 61 13.74 44.57 30.85
C ALA A 61 13.53 44.77 29.34
N SER A 62 14.61 44.68 28.57
CA SER A 62 14.58 44.79 27.10
C SER A 62 15.11 43.51 26.47
N LEU A 63 14.31 42.88 25.60
CA LEU A 63 14.67 41.68 24.85
C LEU A 63 14.67 41.97 23.34
N PRO A 64 15.85 42.08 22.71
CA PRO A 64 15.93 42.26 21.26
C PRO A 64 15.37 41.06 20.49
N LEU A 65 14.55 41.31 19.46
CA LEU A 65 13.88 40.26 18.68
C LEU A 65 14.82 39.46 17.77
N TYR A 66 16.03 39.95 17.44
CA TYR A 66 17.02 39.13 16.73
C TYR A 66 17.51 37.93 17.58
N THR A 67 17.30 37.97 18.90
CA THR A 67 17.59 36.83 19.78
C THR A 67 16.62 35.68 19.54
N ILE A 68 15.43 35.95 19.00
CA ILE A 68 14.46 34.95 18.54
C ILE A 68 14.86 34.45 17.14
N ARG A 69 16.11 34.00 17.02
CA ARG A 69 16.70 33.38 15.81
C ARG A 69 16.34 31.89 15.70
N VAL A 70 15.12 31.52 16.07
CA VAL A 70 14.62 30.15 15.87
C VAL A 70 14.52 29.82 14.37
N PHE A 71 14.55 30.84 13.51
CA PHE A 71 14.59 30.73 12.06
C PHE A 71 15.73 31.54 11.44
N SER A 72 17.01 31.27 11.79
CA SER A 72 18.10 31.78 10.95
C SER A 72 18.07 31.08 9.58
N GLU A 73 18.44 31.81 8.51
CA GLU A 73 18.44 31.29 7.13
C GLU A 73 19.25 29.98 6.98
N ASP A 74 20.29 29.81 7.81
CA ASP A 74 21.11 28.60 7.85
C ASP A 74 20.30 27.35 8.20
N TYR A 75 19.37 27.42 9.16
CA TYR A 75 18.54 26.26 9.54
C TYR A 75 17.57 25.86 8.43
N ILE A 76 17.04 26.82 7.66
CA ILE A 76 16.15 26.54 6.53
C ILE A 76 16.85 25.67 5.49
N LYS A 77 18.12 25.95 5.19
CA LYS A 77 18.92 25.13 4.27
C LYS A 77 19.09 23.70 4.77
N TYR A 78 19.38 23.51 6.06
CA TYR A 78 19.49 22.17 6.65
C TYR A 78 18.15 21.42 6.60
N TYR A 79 17.03 22.08 6.91
CA TYR A 79 15.70 21.47 6.80
C TYR A 79 15.38 21.02 5.37
N ILE A 80 15.68 21.84 4.36
CA ILE A 80 15.47 21.47 2.95
C ILE A 80 16.29 20.22 2.58
N ILE A 81 17.56 20.15 2.99
CA ILE A 81 18.41 18.98 2.73
C ILE A 81 17.83 17.73 3.38
N VAL A 82 17.40 17.83 4.64
CA VAL A 82 16.78 16.72 5.38
C VAL A 82 15.49 16.26 4.71
N ILE A 83 14.63 17.20 4.27
CA ILE A 83 13.38 16.87 3.57
C ILE A 83 13.68 16.15 2.26
N ILE A 84 14.60 16.67 1.44
CA ILE A 84 14.99 16.04 0.17
C ILE A 84 15.53 14.62 0.43
N PHE A 85 16.38 14.47 1.44
CA PHE A 85 16.92 13.16 1.81
C PHE A 85 15.82 12.17 2.22
N VAL A 86 14.88 12.60 3.06
CA VAL A 86 13.73 11.78 3.49
C VAL A 86 12.83 11.40 2.31
N VAL A 87 12.58 12.33 1.38
CA VAL A 87 11.80 12.07 0.17
C VAL A 87 12.51 11.03 -0.72
N LEU A 88 13.81 11.20 -0.95
CA LEU A 88 14.59 10.26 -1.76
C LEU A 88 14.65 8.86 -1.10
N LEU A 89 14.85 8.81 0.22
CA LEU A 89 14.85 7.56 0.97
C LEU A 89 13.48 6.87 0.88
N SER A 90 12.40 7.63 1.04
CA SER A 90 11.03 7.12 0.94
C SER A 90 10.72 6.57 -0.46
N LEU A 91 11.14 7.27 -1.51
CA LEU A 91 11.01 6.79 -2.89
C LEU A 91 11.81 5.51 -3.11
N GLY A 92 13.04 5.43 -2.62
CA GLY A 92 13.88 4.23 -2.71
C GLY A 92 13.25 3.02 -2.03
N LEU A 93 12.72 3.20 -0.81
CA LEU A 93 12.01 2.16 -0.07
C LEU A 93 10.71 1.74 -0.77
N SER A 94 9.94 2.69 -1.30
CA SER A 94 8.72 2.42 -2.05
C SER A 94 8.99 1.55 -3.28
N LEU A 95 10.00 1.89 -4.08
CA LEU A 95 10.40 1.10 -5.24
C LEU A 95 10.86 -0.31 -4.87
N LYS A 96 11.58 -0.45 -3.75
CA LYS A 96 11.99 -1.75 -3.22
C LYS A 96 10.78 -2.59 -2.81
N LEU A 97 9.79 -2.00 -2.12
CA LEU A 97 8.56 -2.66 -1.70
C LEU A 97 7.72 -3.13 -2.90
N ILE A 98 7.62 -2.29 -3.94
CA ILE A 98 6.91 -2.64 -5.17
C ILE A 98 7.51 -3.91 -5.80
N ARG A 99 8.84 -3.99 -5.90
CA ARG A 99 9.53 -5.13 -6.52
C ARG A 99 9.53 -6.38 -5.62
N ALA A 100 9.64 -6.21 -4.31
CA ALA A 100 9.73 -7.33 -3.38
C ALA A 100 8.38 -7.96 -3.04
N ILE A 101 7.28 -7.17 -3.06
CA ILE A 101 5.97 -7.64 -2.58
C ILE A 101 4.88 -7.44 -3.64
N ILE A 102 4.66 -6.21 -4.09
CA ILE A 102 3.48 -5.88 -4.91
C ILE A 102 3.50 -6.61 -6.26
N TYR A 103 4.66 -6.62 -6.93
CA TYR A 103 4.80 -7.25 -8.23
C TYR A 103 4.64 -8.79 -8.17
N PRO A 104 5.35 -9.53 -7.29
CA PRO A 104 5.12 -10.98 -7.14
C PRO A 104 3.67 -11.36 -6.79
N VAL A 105 3.01 -10.58 -5.91
CA VAL A 105 1.63 -10.83 -5.52
C VAL A 105 0.67 -10.64 -6.71
N LYS A 106 0.86 -9.59 -7.50
CA LYS A 106 0.05 -9.35 -8.70
C LYS A 106 0.28 -10.42 -9.78
N GLU A 107 1.51 -10.91 -9.91
CA GLU A 107 1.83 -12.02 -10.80
C GLU A 107 1.09 -13.31 -10.39
N LEU A 108 1.08 -13.63 -9.09
CA LEU A 108 0.30 -14.74 -8.52
C LEU A 108 -1.20 -14.61 -8.80
N GLU A 109 -1.77 -13.43 -8.62
CA GLU A 109 -3.18 -13.16 -8.93
C GLU A 109 -3.49 -13.47 -10.41
N ILE A 110 -2.67 -12.96 -11.33
CA ILE A 110 -2.85 -13.16 -12.77
C ILE A 110 -2.69 -14.65 -13.13
N ALA A 111 -1.67 -15.33 -12.59
CA ALA A 111 -1.44 -16.74 -12.86
C ALA A 111 -2.58 -17.61 -12.32
N THR A 112 -3.08 -17.31 -11.12
CA THR A 112 -4.22 -18.01 -10.51
C THR A 112 -5.47 -17.86 -11.38
N ASN A 113 -5.77 -16.66 -11.86
CA ASN A 113 -6.90 -16.43 -12.77
C ASN A 113 -6.75 -17.20 -14.08
N LYS A 114 -5.53 -17.33 -14.63
CA LYS A 114 -5.31 -18.13 -15.85
C LYS A 114 -5.53 -19.62 -15.61
N ILE A 115 -5.06 -20.15 -14.48
CA ILE A 115 -5.32 -21.54 -14.07
C ILE A 115 -6.82 -21.78 -13.89
N ALA A 116 -7.55 -20.86 -13.25
CA ALA A 116 -9.00 -20.96 -13.09
C ALA A 116 -9.75 -20.99 -14.43
N ASN A 117 -9.19 -20.37 -15.47
CA ASN A 117 -9.71 -20.39 -16.84
C ASN A 117 -9.18 -21.56 -17.70
N GLY A 118 -8.51 -22.55 -17.09
CA GLY A 118 -8.06 -23.78 -17.76
C GLY A 118 -6.63 -23.76 -18.32
N ASP A 119 -5.88 -22.66 -18.17
CA ASP A 119 -4.47 -22.60 -18.56
C ASP A 119 -3.56 -23.11 -17.41
N TYR A 120 -3.52 -24.43 -17.26
CA TYR A 120 -2.75 -25.14 -16.20
C TYR A 120 -1.23 -25.10 -16.39
N SER A 121 -0.75 -24.59 -17.53
CA SER A 121 0.68 -24.49 -17.86
C SER A 121 1.40 -23.34 -17.14
N ARG A 122 0.64 -22.44 -16.48
CA ARG A 122 1.19 -21.21 -15.89
C ARG A 122 1.98 -21.45 -14.62
N ARG A 123 3.14 -20.81 -14.53
CA ARG A 123 4.00 -20.73 -13.35
C ARG A 123 4.34 -19.27 -13.09
N VAL A 124 4.72 -18.98 -11.85
CA VAL A 124 5.20 -17.66 -11.43
C VAL A 124 6.69 -17.71 -11.11
N ASN A 125 7.36 -16.58 -11.24
CA ASN A 125 8.76 -16.46 -10.86
C ASN A 125 8.93 -16.34 -9.33
N ILE A 126 10.05 -16.85 -8.83
CA ILE A 126 10.45 -16.72 -7.42
C ILE A 126 11.48 -15.58 -7.34
N TYR A 127 11.09 -14.44 -6.76
CA TYR A 127 11.93 -13.24 -6.70
C TYR A 127 12.73 -13.10 -5.40
N THR A 128 12.21 -13.64 -4.31
CA THR A 128 12.71 -13.45 -2.94
C THR A 128 12.84 -14.80 -2.24
N ASN A 129 13.69 -14.87 -1.22
CA ASN A 129 13.85 -16.06 -0.37
C ASN A 129 13.20 -15.83 1.00
N ASP A 130 11.91 -15.49 0.96
CA ASP A 130 11.06 -15.15 2.10
C ASP A 130 9.68 -15.84 1.96
N GLU A 131 8.68 -15.40 2.73
CA GLU A 131 7.33 -15.93 2.69
C GLU A 131 6.68 -15.77 1.30
N ILE A 132 6.99 -14.70 0.57
CA ILE A 132 6.48 -14.46 -0.79
C ILE A 132 7.11 -15.46 -1.77
N GLY A 133 8.40 -15.71 -1.65
CA GLY A 133 9.09 -16.74 -2.43
C GLY A 133 8.58 -18.16 -2.15
N SER A 134 8.36 -18.47 -0.87
CA SER A 134 7.79 -19.75 -0.44
C SER A 134 6.38 -19.95 -0.98
N LEU A 135 5.55 -18.90 -0.97
CA LEU A 135 4.22 -18.91 -1.56
C LEU A 135 4.27 -19.16 -3.08
N ALA A 136 5.18 -18.48 -3.80
CA ALA A 136 5.39 -18.67 -5.23
C ALA A 136 5.81 -20.12 -5.56
N SER A 137 6.72 -20.71 -4.78
CA SER A 137 7.11 -22.12 -4.90
C SER A 137 5.93 -23.07 -4.67
N THR A 138 5.16 -22.83 -3.61
CA THR A 138 3.97 -23.63 -3.28
C THR A 138 2.91 -23.57 -4.37
N PHE A 139 2.68 -22.38 -4.94
CA PHE A 139 1.79 -22.20 -6.09
C PHE A 139 2.26 -23.01 -7.30
N ASN A 140 3.55 -22.94 -7.64
CA ASN A 140 4.10 -23.69 -8.78
C ASN A 140 3.94 -25.20 -8.59
N ASN A 141 4.24 -25.72 -7.39
CA ASN A 141 4.03 -27.14 -7.07
C ASN A 141 2.56 -27.56 -7.21
N MET A 142 1.63 -26.73 -6.76
CA MET A 142 0.19 -26.97 -6.94
C MET A 142 -0.18 -27.02 -8.43
N ALA A 143 0.33 -26.08 -9.23
CA ALA A 143 0.07 -26.00 -10.65
C ALA A 143 0.67 -27.20 -11.42
N ASP A 144 1.86 -27.69 -11.01
CA ASP A 144 2.46 -28.92 -11.54
C ASP A 144 1.59 -30.15 -11.26
N GLN A 145 1.15 -30.30 -10.01
CA GLN A 145 0.27 -31.42 -9.63
C GLN A 145 -1.06 -31.37 -10.37
N LEU A 146 -1.63 -30.17 -10.54
CA LEU A 146 -2.89 -29.99 -11.26
C LEU A 146 -2.74 -30.36 -12.74
N GLN A 147 -1.69 -29.86 -13.41
CA GLN A 147 -1.39 -30.20 -14.79
C GLN A 147 -1.19 -31.72 -14.97
N SER A 148 -0.44 -32.36 -14.07
CA SER A 148 -0.21 -33.81 -14.09
C SER A 148 -1.53 -34.57 -13.99
N LYS A 149 -2.41 -34.19 -13.05
CA LYS A 149 -3.71 -34.86 -12.88
C LYS A 149 -4.62 -34.72 -14.10
N ILE A 150 -4.60 -33.56 -14.75
CA ILE A 150 -5.35 -33.34 -15.99
C ILE A 150 -4.82 -34.25 -17.11
N ASN A 151 -3.50 -34.30 -17.28
CA ASN A 151 -2.87 -35.16 -18.29
C ASN A 151 -3.17 -36.65 -18.02
N ASP A 152 -3.05 -37.10 -16.77
CA ASP A 152 -3.38 -38.47 -16.39
C ASP A 152 -4.84 -38.81 -16.68
N SER A 153 -5.76 -37.86 -16.45
CA SER A 153 -7.18 -38.04 -16.75
C SER A 153 -7.44 -38.15 -18.25
N LEU A 154 -6.75 -37.34 -19.06
CA LEU A 154 -6.85 -37.39 -20.52
C LEU A 154 -6.27 -38.70 -21.07
N ASP A 155 -5.11 -39.13 -20.58
CA ASP A 155 -4.48 -40.39 -20.99
C ASP A 155 -5.36 -41.59 -20.64
N LYS A 156 -5.99 -41.59 -19.45
CA LYS A 156 -6.96 -42.63 -19.08
C LYS A 156 -8.17 -42.64 -20.02
N ARG A 157 -8.70 -41.47 -20.37
CA ARG A 157 -9.83 -41.35 -21.31
C ARG A 157 -9.47 -41.89 -22.69
N ASN A 158 -8.34 -41.44 -23.24
CA ASN A 158 -7.85 -41.87 -24.55
C ASN A 158 -7.58 -43.38 -24.59
N LYS A 159 -7.03 -43.96 -23.52
CA LYS A 159 -6.84 -45.42 -23.41
C LYS A 159 -8.16 -46.18 -23.42
N LEU A 160 -9.16 -45.71 -22.67
CA LEU A 160 -10.49 -46.33 -22.66
C LEU A 160 -11.15 -46.25 -24.04
N GLU A 161 -11.09 -45.09 -24.69
CA GLU A 161 -11.61 -44.89 -26.05
C GLU A 161 -10.94 -45.86 -27.04
N ALA A 162 -9.60 -45.96 -27.04
CA ALA A 162 -8.86 -46.86 -27.91
C ALA A 162 -9.19 -48.35 -27.66
N ILE A 163 -9.34 -48.76 -26.40
CA ILE A 163 -9.77 -50.13 -26.05
C ILE A 163 -11.15 -50.40 -26.63
N LEU A 164 -12.11 -49.49 -26.43
CA LEU A 164 -13.49 -49.65 -26.90
C LEU A 164 -13.59 -49.66 -28.43
N GLU A 165 -12.73 -48.90 -29.12
CA GLU A 165 -12.63 -48.91 -30.59
C GLU A 165 -12.08 -50.22 -31.16
N SER A 166 -11.08 -50.81 -30.50
CA SER A 166 -10.43 -52.05 -30.94
C SER A 166 -11.15 -53.34 -30.54
N MET A 167 -12.17 -53.27 -29.68
CA MET A 167 -12.78 -54.45 -29.08
C MET A 167 -13.62 -55.23 -30.09
N GLU A 168 -13.29 -56.51 -30.31
CA GLU A 168 -14.06 -57.46 -31.15
C GLU A 168 -15.31 -58.02 -30.45
N SER A 169 -15.89 -57.23 -29.54
CA SER A 169 -17.12 -57.57 -28.82
C SER A 169 -17.99 -56.33 -28.71
N GLY A 170 -19.30 -56.53 -28.84
CA GLY A 170 -20.26 -55.44 -28.81
C GLY A 170 -20.46 -54.94 -27.39
N VAL A 171 -20.24 -53.65 -27.16
CA VAL A 171 -20.50 -52.99 -25.88
C VAL A 171 -21.53 -51.90 -26.08
N ILE A 172 -22.62 -52.00 -25.32
CA ILE A 172 -23.71 -51.02 -25.28
C ILE A 172 -23.99 -50.72 -23.81
N ALA A 173 -23.94 -49.44 -23.43
CA ALA A 173 -24.32 -48.97 -22.10
C ALA A 173 -25.65 -48.22 -22.21
N ILE A 174 -26.58 -48.49 -21.28
CA ILE A 174 -27.89 -47.84 -21.21
C ILE A 174 -28.13 -47.21 -19.83
N ASP A 175 -28.94 -46.16 -19.78
CA ASP A 175 -29.37 -45.54 -18.53
C ASP A 175 -30.53 -46.31 -17.87
N ASN A 176 -31.00 -45.80 -16.72
CA ASN A 176 -32.13 -46.38 -15.99
C ASN A 176 -33.49 -46.26 -16.72
N LYS A 177 -33.55 -45.56 -17.85
CA LYS A 177 -34.71 -45.41 -18.73
C LYS A 177 -34.50 -46.13 -20.08
N GLN A 178 -33.53 -47.04 -20.16
CA GLN A 178 -33.16 -47.77 -21.38
C GLN A 178 -32.66 -46.89 -22.54
N LYS A 179 -32.19 -45.66 -22.25
CA LYS A 179 -31.58 -44.81 -23.27
C LYS A 179 -30.12 -45.17 -23.46
N VAL A 180 -29.66 -45.19 -24.71
CA VAL A 180 -28.26 -45.49 -25.03
C VAL A 180 -27.35 -44.39 -24.51
N MET A 181 -26.45 -44.74 -23.61
CA MET A 181 -25.39 -43.85 -23.10
C MET A 181 -24.10 -44.00 -23.89
N MET A 182 -23.84 -45.19 -24.42
CA MET A 182 -22.64 -45.50 -25.19
C MET A 182 -22.88 -46.72 -26.08
N ILE A 183 -22.29 -46.72 -27.27
CA ILE A 183 -22.23 -47.89 -28.16
C ILE A 183 -20.88 -47.90 -28.90
N ASN A 184 -20.14 -49.01 -28.81
CA ASN A 184 -18.83 -49.13 -29.48
C ASN A 184 -18.97 -49.48 -30.97
N PRO A 185 -17.91 -49.29 -31.79
CA PRO A 185 -17.96 -49.54 -33.24
C PRO A 185 -18.35 -50.97 -33.61
N TYR A 186 -17.88 -51.97 -32.85
CA TYR A 186 -18.23 -53.37 -33.11
C TYR A 186 -19.73 -53.62 -32.94
N ALA A 187 -20.36 -53.13 -31.86
CA ALA A 187 -21.81 -53.23 -31.68
C ALA A 187 -22.58 -52.49 -32.79
N LYS A 188 -22.11 -51.30 -33.21
CA LYS A 188 -22.73 -50.59 -34.35
C LYS A 188 -22.72 -51.44 -35.61
N ASN A 189 -21.58 -52.07 -35.93
CA ASN A 189 -21.46 -52.94 -37.11
C ASN A 189 -22.31 -54.21 -36.97
N LEU A 190 -22.33 -54.84 -35.79
CA LEU A 190 -23.09 -56.06 -35.52
C LEU A 190 -24.60 -55.87 -35.70
N PHE A 191 -25.13 -54.74 -35.22
CA PHE A 191 -26.56 -54.41 -35.29
C PHE A 191 -26.92 -53.53 -36.50
N GLY A 192 -25.97 -53.23 -37.39
CA GLY A 192 -26.20 -52.40 -38.58
C GLY A 192 -26.58 -50.93 -38.30
N ILE A 193 -26.17 -50.41 -37.14
CA ILE A 193 -26.53 -49.06 -36.67
C ILE A 193 -25.54 -48.04 -37.25
N THR A 194 -25.99 -47.30 -38.26
CA THR A 194 -25.16 -46.29 -38.96
C THR A 194 -25.34 -44.87 -38.43
N LYS A 195 -26.45 -44.60 -37.73
CA LYS A 195 -26.73 -43.28 -37.12
C LYS A 195 -26.27 -43.23 -35.67
N ASP A 196 -26.12 -42.01 -35.15
CA ASP A 196 -25.89 -41.81 -33.72
C ASP A 196 -27.21 -41.98 -32.97
N ILE A 197 -27.25 -42.94 -32.04
CA ILE A 197 -28.44 -43.29 -31.25
C ILE A 197 -28.29 -42.94 -29.76
N ILE A 198 -27.24 -42.19 -29.40
CA ILE A 198 -26.99 -41.76 -28.02
C ILE A 198 -28.18 -40.91 -27.53
N GLY A 199 -28.78 -41.29 -26.40
CA GLY A 199 -29.94 -40.65 -25.79
C GLY A 199 -31.31 -41.16 -26.27
N GLU A 200 -31.34 -42.01 -27.29
CA GLU A 200 -32.53 -42.69 -27.81
C GLU A 200 -32.76 -44.03 -27.09
N ASN A 201 -33.96 -44.60 -27.17
CA ASN A 201 -34.29 -45.86 -26.50
C ASN A 201 -33.70 -47.06 -27.27
N ILE A 202 -32.97 -47.95 -26.58
CA ILE A 202 -32.30 -49.09 -27.22
C ILE A 202 -33.27 -50.06 -27.91
N SER A 203 -34.49 -50.20 -27.39
CA SER A 203 -35.50 -51.13 -27.93
C SER A 203 -36.00 -50.77 -29.33
N GLU A 204 -35.79 -49.53 -29.78
CA GLU A 204 -36.10 -49.11 -31.15
C GLU A 204 -35.11 -49.65 -32.18
N TYR A 205 -33.93 -50.10 -31.74
CA TYR A 205 -32.82 -50.51 -32.60
C TYR A 205 -32.45 -51.98 -32.48
N ILE A 206 -32.63 -52.56 -31.29
CA ILE A 206 -32.30 -53.95 -31.03
C ILE A 206 -33.55 -54.60 -30.46
N ILE A 207 -34.19 -55.40 -31.31
CA ILE A 207 -35.42 -56.12 -30.98
C ILE A 207 -35.00 -57.53 -30.60
N ASP A 208 -35.31 -57.92 -29.37
CA ASP A 208 -35.14 -59.29 -28.92
C ASP A 208 -36.19 -60.16 -29.61
N TYR A 209 -35.75 -61.18 -30.35
CA TYR A 209 -36.63 -62.22 -30.87
C TYR A 209 -36.53 -63.40 -29.90
N ASP A 210 -37.45 -63.45 -28.94
CA ASP A 210 -37.75 -64.65 -28.16
C ASP A 210 -38.21 -65.82 -29.06
#